data_AF-A0A1C6M6C5-F1
#
_entry.id   AF-A0A1C6M6C5-F1
#
_cell.length_a   1.000
_cell.length_b   1.000
_cell.length_c   1.000
_cell.angle_alpha   90.00
_cell.angle_beta   90.00
_cell.angle_gamma   90.00
#
_symmetry.space_group_name_H-M   'P 1'
#
loop_
_entity.id
_entity.type
_entity.pdbx_description
1 polymer ?
#
loop_
_entity_poly.entity_id
_entity_poly.type
_entity_poly.pdbx_seq_one_letter_code
_entity_poly.pdbx_strand_id
1 'polypeptide(L)'
;MIQSPWVERFNGLDDQAISLRVRHVPNPVSDLCKSPSAEASNLLWHTLREIFLPTPRTLQVINKILAIAISHSKVTYPNVDTFWQKLHRLDFQPEPATCFAGLAGVGKSEVLKAINRLMQEVLAVDAGEGCRLMMRAFFYSRVEEGDSEASILRSFLQSSWEAQQKFLGVSEGVKRNAADGKENDSPWNVKAVKKASDLAKRFALRDGVATILLDELQFMTQSSEANTKVTKALLASTYLGPPLVYATNYDMGHRLKNRGQQDRERLLARHIVLLPDSLGRDEDVLAWQDYLTECVRVSAGCISIDPLRDGEALHQYTFGLKRKLLELFRIGYGHARDKSRPHATIEDFEWAYRSSEYSVHREDVEELIAITLGRKSARLDLQCPFPLDPEEWQHRAAYQKAKNIEMVTNLATASSLSPDEKKAYVAAGGTVPTKPQKKSSKTSTSRQTKPPMAESMRGGAQRYKNQQQSQK
;
A
#
# COMPACT_ATOMS: atom_id res chain seq x y z
N MET A 1 -39.82 11.45 2.26
CA MET A 1 -39.22 11.02 0.97
C MET A 1 -38.83 9.57 1.12
N ILE A 2 -39.38 8.69 0.29
CA ILE A 2 -38.96 7.28 0.25
C ILE A 2 -37.54 7.28 -0.31
N GLN A 3 -36.57 6.80 0.47
CA GLN A 3 -35.19 6.69 -0.02
C GLN A 3 -35.13 5.58 -1.07
N SER A 4 -34.28 5.75 -2.08
CA SER A 4 -34.11 4.75 -3.12
C SER A 4 -33.38 3.51 -2.56
N PRO A 5 -33.74 2.28 -2.97
CA PRO A 5 -33.09 1.05 -2.49
C PRO A 5 -31.56 1.03 -2.67
N TRP A 6 -31.05 1.71 -3.71
CA TRP A 6 -29.62 1.85 -3.99
C TRP A 6 -28.88 2.74 -2.98
N VAL A 7 -29.62 3.59 -2.26
CA VAL A 7 -29.10 4.44 -1.17
C VAL A 7 -29.28 3.76 0.18
N GLU A 8 -30.43 3.10 0.38
CA GLU A 8 -30.77 2.43 1.64
C GLU A 8 -29.76 1.36 2.06
N ARG A 9 -29.08 0.72 1.10
CA ARG A 9 -27.99 -0.25 1.38
C ARG A 9 -26.85 0.31 2.24
N PHE A 10 -26.69 1.63 2.30
CA PHE A 10 -25.66 2.29 3.11
C PHE A 10 -26.17 2.76 4.48
N ASN A 11 -27.45 2.52 4.81
CA ASN A 11 -28.01 2.93 6.10
C ASN A 11 -27.42 2.10 7.25
N GLY A 12 -27.20 2.75 8.40
CA GLY A 12 -26.62 2.10 9.59
C GLY A 12 -25.12 1.83 9.53
N LEU A 13 -24.40 2.45 8.58
CA LEU A 13 -22.93 2.44 8.51
C LEU A 13 -22.34 3.64 9.24
N ASP A 14 -22.41 3.64 10.57
CA ASP A 14 -21.61 4.56 11.40
C ASP A 14 -20.18 4.04 11.60
N ASP A 15 -19.31 4.87 12.19
CA ASP A 15 -17.88 4.52 12.37
C ASP A 15 -17.69 3.24 13.19
N GLN A 16 -18.57 2.97 14.15
CA GLN A 16 -18.51 1.77 14.99
C GLN A 16 -18.91 0.53 14.18
N ALA A 17 -20.01 0.59 13.44
CA ALA A 17 -20.48 -0.48 12.57
C ALA A 17 -19.49 -0.78 11.45
N ILE A 18 -18.92 0.26 10.84
CA ILE A 18 -17.86 0.13 9.84
C ILE A 18 -16.66 -0.57 10.47
N SER A 19 -16.17 -0.06 11.61
CA SER A 19 -15.00 -0.61 12.30
C SER A 19 -15.15 -2.12 12.59
N LEU A 20 -16.29 -2.54 13.11
CA LEU A 20 -16.58 -3.95 13.40
C LEU A 20 -16.61 -4.83 12.14
N ARG A 21 -17.22 -4.35 11.05
CA ARG A 21 -17.38 -5.14 9.82
C ARG A 21 -16.10 -5.24 8.99
N VAL A 22 -15.25 -4.21 9.03
CA VAL A 22 -14.02 -4.19 8.24
C VAL A 22 -12.85 -4.89 8.92
N ARG A 23 -12.88 -4.97 10.26
CA ARG A 23 -11.86 -5.65 11.08
C ARG A 23 -11.68 -7.09 10.61
N HIS A 24 -10.44 -7.47 10.39
CA HIS A 24 -10.07 -8.84 10.06
C HIS A 24 -8.84 -9.23 10.86
N VAL A 25 -8.95 -10.29 11.66
CA VAL A 25 -7.84 -10.77 12.45
C VAL A 25 -7.84 -12.30 12.38
N PRO A 26 -6.71 -12.93 12.02
CA PRO A 26 -6.61 -14.38 11.93
C PRO A 26 -6.57 -15.04 13.32
N ASN A 27 -6.71 -16.37 13.30
CA ASN A 27 -6.44 -17.20 14.47
C ASN A 27 -4.95 -17.18 14.80
N PRO A 28 -4.58 -17.36 16.08
CA PRO A 28 -3.17 -17.47 16.46
C PRO A 28 -2.45 -18.59 15.73
N VAL A 29 -1.19 -18.36 15.36
CA VAL A 29 -0.38 -19.34 14.65
C VAL A 29 -0.12 -20.54 15.58
N SER A 30 -0.29 -21.76 15.07
CA SER A 30 0.06 -22.98 15.79
C SER A 30 1.32 -23.62 15.22
N ASP A 31 1.96 -24.49 16.01
CA ASP A 31 2.98 -25.42 15.55
C ASP A 31 4.28 -24.84 14.97
N LEU A 32 4.54 -23.53 15.14
CA LEU A 32 5.78 -22.88 14.69
C LEU A 32 7.06 -23.51 15.25
N CYS A 33 6.99 -24.12 16.43
CA CYS A 33 8.13 -24.80 17.04
C CYS A 33 8.59 -26.04 16.26
N LYS A 34 7.70 -26.68 15.49
CA LYS A 34 7.96 -27.92 14.76
C LYS A 34 8.61 -27.68 13.39
N SER A 35 8.46 -26.48 12.83
CA SER A 35 9.05 -26.11 11.54
C SER A 35 10.48 -25.56 11.69
N PRO A 36 11.33 -25.67 10.65
CA PRO A 36 12.62 -24.99 10.57
C PRO A 36 12.49 -23.47 10.76
N SER A 37 13.56 -22.83 11.26
CA SER A 37 13.60 -21.39 11.57
C SER A 37 13.03 -20.50 10.44
N ALA A 38 13.49 -20.71 9.20
CA ALA A 38 13.06 -19.92 8.05
C ALA A 38 11.58 -20.13 7.70
N GLU A 39 11.10 -21.38 7.75
CA GLU A 39 9.70 -21.71 7.46
C GLU A 39 8.77 -21.14 8.54
N ALA A 40 9.13 -21.30 9.82
CA ALA A 40 8.39 -20.75 10.94
C ALA A 40 8.29 -19.22 10.85
N SER A 41 9.39 -18.55 10.49
CA SER A 41 9.42 -17.09 10.33
C SER A 41 8.56 -16.61 9.18
N ASN A 42 8.58 -17.29 8.04
CA ASN A 42 7.71 -16.96 6.91
C ASN A 42 6.23 -17.22 7.23
N LEU A 43 5.91 -18.33 7.90
CA LEU A 43 4.54 -18.62 8.32
C LEU A 43 4.00 -17.54 9.26
N LEU A 44 4.78 -17.15 10.27
CA LEU A 44 4.44 -16.04 11.16
C LEU A 44 4.19 -14.75 10.36
N TRP A 45 5.09 -14.41 9.44
CA TRP A 45 4.93 -13.23 8.58
C TRP A 45 3.65 -13.27 7.74
N HIS A 46 3.34 -14.40 7.13
CA HIS A 46 2.14 -14.59 6.32
C HIS A 46 0.87 -14.38 7.14
N THR A 47 0.77 -15.00 8.33
CA THR A 47 -0.40 -14.85 9.19
C THR A 47 -0.54 -13.44 9.72
N LEU A 48 0.55 -12.81 10.19
CA LEU A 48 0.47 -11.43 10.69
C LEU A 48 0.06 -10.43 9.60
N ARG A 49 0.33 -10.72 8.32
CA ARG A 49 -0.09 -9.88 7.19
C ARG A 49 -1.61 -9.82 6.99
N GLU A 50 -2.34 -10.80 7.52
CA GLU A 50 -3.81 -10.84 7.43
C GLU A 50 -4.47 -9.89 8.44
N ILE A 51 -3.73 -9.39 9.44
CA ILE A 51 -4.26 -8.46 10.43
C ILE A 51 -4.63 -7.14 9.75
N PHE A 52 -5.91 -6.80 9.79
CA PHE A 52 -6.44 -5.49 9.46
C PHE A 52 -7.27 -4.95 10.62
N LEU A 53 -6.71 -3.94 11.29
CA LEU A 53 -7.42 -3.12 12.25
C LEU A 53 -7.70 -1.75 11.63
N PRO A 54 -8.96 -1.28 11.62
CA PRO A 54 -9.28 0.08 11.23
C PRO A 54 -8.67 1.06 12.23
N THR A 55 -7.95 2.05 11.72
CA THR A 55 -7.44 3.19 12.48
C THR A 55 -8.32 4.41 12.18
N PRO A 56 -8.28 5.49 12.98
CA PRO A 56 -9.03 6.71 12.69
C PRO A 56 -8.78 7.22 11.27
N ARG A 57 -7.53 7.16 10.78
CA ARG A 57 -7.15 7.54 9.43
C ARG A 57 -7.77 6.64 8.36
N THR A 58 -7.76 5.33 8.56
CA THR A 58 -8.36 4.42 7.56
C THR A 58 -9.89 4.53 7.56
N LEU A 59 -10.53 4.76 8.71
CA LEU A 59 -11.97 5.06 8.78
C LEU A 59 -12.32 6.35 8.04
N GLN A 60 -11.54 7.42 8.20
CA GLN A 60 -11.72 8.65 7.42
C GLN A 60 -11.65 8.40 5.91
N VAL A 61 -10.72 7.56 5.45
CA VAL A 61 -10.61 7.17 4.03
C VAL A 61 -11.84 6.36 3.59
N ILE A 62 -12.25 5.36 4.38
CA ILE A 62 -13.43 4.53 4.10
C ILE A 62 -14.68 5.41 3.98
N ASN A 63 -14.90 6.33 4.92
CA ASN A 63 -16.02 7.27 4.93
C ASN A 63 -16.01 8.19 3.70
N LYS A 64 -14.85 8.69 3.27
CA LYS A 64 -14.74 9.49 2.04
C LYS A 64 -15.15 8.68 0.81
N ILE A 65 -14.74 7.41 0.71
CA ILE A 65 -15.10 6.53 -0.41
C ILE A 65 -16.59 6.15 -0.34
N LEU A 66 -17.13 5.90 0.85
CA LEU A 66 -18.57 5.66 1.05
C LEU A 66 -19.40 6.90 0.66
N ALA A 67 -18.95 8.09 1.00
CA ALA A 67 -19.62 9.33 0.60
C ALA A 67 -19.68 9.47 -0.93
N ILE A 68 -18.61 9.12 -1.64
CA ILE A 68 -18.59 9.06 -3.12
C ILE A 68 -19.65 8.07 -3.63
N ALA A 69 -19.67 6.84 -3.07
CA ALA A 69 -20.61 5.79 -3.45
C ALA A 69 -22.09 6.18 -3.20
N ILE A 70 -22.37 6.79 -2.04
CA ILE A 70 -23.70 7.26 -1.65
C ILE A 70 -24.13 8.42 -2.56
N SER A 71 -23.25 9.39 -2.79
CA SER A 71 -23.54 10.54 -3.66
C SER A 71 -23.87 10.08 -5.08
N HIS A 72 -23.06 9.17 -5.64
CA HIS A 72 -23.35 8.60 -6.95
C HIS A 72 -24.67 7.84 -6.94
N SER A 73 -24.94 7.04 -5.90
CA SER A 73 -26.18 6.26 -5.85
C SER A 73 -27.43 7.16 -5.82
N LYS A 74 -27.38 8.29 -5.09
CA LYS A 74 -28.47 9.29 -5.04
C LYS A 74 -28.74 9.96 -6.39
N VAL A 75 -27.68 10.32 -7.12
CA VAL A 75 -27.79 11.02 -8.42
C VAL A 75 -28.15 10.04 -9.54
N THR A 76 -27.56 8.84 -9.51
CA THR A 76 -27.72 7.86 -10.58
C THR A 76 -29.05 7.13 -10.47
N TYR A 77 -29.45 6.76 -9.24
CA TYR A 77 -30.61 5.91 -8.96
C TYR A 77 -31.58 6.58 -7.98
N PRO A 78 -32.18 7.74 -8.30
CA PRO A 78 -33.10 8.42 -7.37
C PRO A 78 -34.41 7.64 -7.16
N ASN A 79 -34.86 6.89 -8.17
CA ASN A 79 -36.04 6.02 -8.14
C ASN A 79 -35.94 4.95 -9.24
N VAL A 80 -36.85 3.98 -9.19
CA VAL A 80 -36.92 2.83 -10.11
C VAL A 80 -37.17 3.26 -11.57
N ASP A 81 -38.05 4.24 -11.80
CA ASP A 81 -38.36 4.72 -13.16
C ASP A 81 -37.12 5.33 -13.84
N THR A 82 -36.37 6.15 -13.11
CA THR A 82 -35.12 6.76 -13.59
C THR A 82 -34.07 5.69 -13.87
N PHE A 83 -34.01 4.66 -13.04
CA PHE A 83 -33.13 3.51 -13.27
C PHE A 83 -33.44 2.82 -14.60
N TRP A 84 -34.71 2.48 -14.88
CA TRP A 84 -35.12 1.85 -16.14
C TRP A 84 -34.82 2.74 -17.36
N GLN A 85 -35.12 4.04 -17.28
CA GLN A 85 -34.81 4.98 -18.36
C GLN A 85 -33.30 5.02 -18.67
N LYS A 86 -32.45 5.04 -17.64
CA LYS A 86 -30.99 5.00 -17.81
C LYS A 86 -30.52 3.65 -18.36
N LEU A 87 -31.15 2.54 -17.98
CA LEU A 87 -30.78 1.21 -18.47
C LEU A 87 -30.98 1.06 -19.98
N HIS A 88 -32.03 1.70 -20.52
CA HIS A 88 -32.28 1.70 -21.95
C HIS A 88 -31.40 2.69 -22.73
N ARG A 89 -31.11 3.88 -22.18
CA ARG A 89 -30.37 4.95 -22.89
C ARG A 89 -28.85 4.86 -22.74
N LEU A 90 -28.35 4.34 -21.62
CA LEU A 90 -26.91 4.21 -21.28
C LEU A 90 -26.14 5.52 -21.40
N ASP A 91 -26.75 6.61 -20.94
CA ASP A 91 -26.14 7.93 -20.96
C ASP A 91 -25.34 8.16 -19.66
N PHE A 92 -24.01 8.25 -19.80
CA PHE A 92 -23.09 8.51 -18.69
C PHE A 92 -22.11 9.59 -19.07
N GLN A 93 -21.99 10.59 -18.19
CA GLN A 93 -20.89 11.54 -18.26
C GLN A 93 -19.75 11.05 -17.38
N PRO A 94 -18.51 11.01 -17.90
CA PRO A 94 -17.37 10.59 -17.10
C PRO A 94 -17.11 11.60 -16.00
N GLU A 95 -17.00 11.12 -14.77
CA GLU A 95 -16.54 11.94 -13.65
C GLU A 95 -15.03 11.84 -13.47
N PRO A 96 -14.37 12.89 -12.93
CA PRO A 96 -12.98 12.80 -12.51
C PRO A 96 -12.77 11.65 -11.52
N ALA A 97 -11.73 10.86 -11.74
CA ALA A 97 -11.31 9.80 -10.85
C ALA A 97 -10.79 10.38 -9.53
N THR A 98 -10.90 9.58 -8.46
CA THR A 98 -10.34 9.87 -7.16
C THR A 98 -9.05 9.07 -6.98
N CYS A 99 -7.93 9.79 -6.90
CA CYS A 99 -6.63 9.20 -6.67
C CYS A 99 -6.43 8.88 -5.18
N PHE A 100 -6.32 7.61 -4.82
CA PHE A 100 -6.02 7.16 -3.48
C PHE A 100 -4.51 6.91 -3.31
N ALA A 101 -3.80 7.89 -2.77
CA ALA A 101 -2.34 7.91 -2.73
C ALA A 101 -1.79 7.61 -1.33
N GLY A 102 -0.56 7.11 -1.27
CA GLY A 102 0.12 6.84 0.00
C GLY A 102 1.46 6.15 -0.22
N LEU A 103 2.29 6.12 0.82
CA LEU A 103 3.56 5.39 0.81
C LEU A 103 3.35 3.89 0.55
N ALA A 104 4.38 3.22 0.01
CA ALA A 104 4.38 1.77 -0.08
C ALA A 104 4.33 1.16 1.34
N GLY A 105 3.44 0.19 1.54
CA GLY A 105 3.29 -0.48 2.85
C GLY A 105 2.43 0.25 3.89
N VAL A 106 1.82 1.38 3.54
CA VAL A 106 0.90 2.13 4.45
C VAL A 106 -0.48 1.47 4.63
N GLY A 107 -0.82 0.48 3.81
CA GLY A 107 -2.08 -0.27 3.93
C GLY A 107 -3.19 0.09 2.94
N LYS A 108 -2.89 0.82 1.85
CA LYS A 108 -3.89 1.19 0.82
C LYS A 108 -4.72 0.01 0.30
N SER A 109 -4.05 -1.06 -0.12
CA SER A 109 -4.70 -2.26 -0.65
C SER A 109 -5.57 -2.95 0.40
N GLU A 110 -5.14 -2.95 1.66
CA GLU A 110 -5.95 -3.49 2.75
C GLU A 110 -7.19 -2.65 3.05
N VAL A 111 -7.11 -1.32 2.91
CA VAL A 111 -8.28 -0.44 2.99
C VAL A 111 -9.26 -0.70 1.85
N LEU A 112 -8.80 -0.86 0.60
CA LEU A 112 -9.70 -1.16 -0.52
C LEU A 112 -10.36 -2.54 -0.36
N LYS A 113 -9.63 -3.55 0.10
CA LYS A 113 -10.19 -4.86 0.44
C LYS A 113 -11.20 -4.77 1.58
N ALA A 114 -10.92 -3.98 2.61
CA ALA A 114 -11.82 -3.73 3.72
C ALA A 114 -13.15 -3.09 3.27
N ILE A 115 -13.10 -2.09 2.38
CA ILE A 115 -14.28 -1.49 1.77
C ILE A 115 -15.07 -2.52 0.97
N ASN A 116 -14.36 -3.36 0.20
CA ASN A 116 -15.02 -4.43 -0.54
C ASN A 116 -15.68 -5.43 0.42
N ARG A 117 -15.04 -5.79 1.56
CA ARG A 117 -15.60 -6.65 2.62
C ARG A 117 -16.86 -6.07 3.26
N LEU A 118 -16.91 -4.76 3.47
CA LEU A 118 -18.02 -4.07 4.14
C LEU A 118 -19.39 -4.35 3.48
N MET A 119 -19.40 -4.53 2.15
CA MET A 119 -20.62 -4.63 1.35
C MET A 119 -20.62 -5.86 0.41
N GLN A 120 -20.05 -6.99 0.84
CA GLN A 120 -20.01 -8.22 0.02
C GLN A 120 -21.36 -8.92 -0.12
N GLU A 121 -22.31 -8.62 0.77
CA GLU A 121 -23.64 -9.19 0.69
C GLU A 121 -24.34 -8.70 -0.58
N VAL A 122 -24.67 -9.65 -1.45
CA VAL A 122 -25.46 -9.39 -2.64
C VAL A 122 -26.89 -9.10 -2.19
N LEU A 123 -27.26 -7.83 -2.23
CA LEU A 123 -28.62 -7.41 -1.93
C LEU A 123 -29.49 -7.56 -3.18
N ALA A 124 -30.72 -8.04 -3.00
CA ALA A 124 -31.74 -8.00 -4.04
C ALA A 124 -32.51 -6.68 -3.93
N VAL A 125 -32.72 -6.01 -5.05
CA VAL A 125 -33.70 -4.91 -5.13
C VAL A 125 -34.84 -5.31 -6.03
N ASP A 126 -36.05 -5.04 -5.57
CA ASP A 126 -37.23 -5.07 -6.41
C ASP A 126 -37.23 -3.82 -7.28
N ALA A 127 -36.95 -4.01 -8.56
CA ALA A 127 -36.97 -2.95 -9.57
C ALA A 127 -38.37 -2.76 -10.17
N GLY A 128 -39.42 -3.21 -9.49
CA GLY A 128 -40.80 -3.18 -10.00
C GLY A 128 -41.13 -4.38 -10.88
N GLU A 129 -42.43 -4.60 -11.09
CA GLU A 129 -42.97 -5.67 -11.96
C GLU A 129 -42.50 -7.10 -11.61
N GLY A 130 -42.08 -7.33 -10.35
CA GLY A 130 -41.55 -8.62 -9.91
C GLY A 130 -40.10 -8.88 -10.36
N CYS A 131 -39.43 -7.88 -10.94
CA CYS A 131 -38.04 -7.99 -11.38
C CYS A 131 -37.09 -7.77 -10.19
N ARG A 132 -36.51 -8.86 -9.67
CA ARG A 132 -35.45 -8.78 -8.67
C ARG A 132 -34.08 -8.68 -9.31
N LEU A 133 -33.38 -7.59 -9.04
CA LEU A 133 -32.03 -7.34 -9.52
C LEU A 133 -31.01 -7.50 -8.40
N MET A 134 -29.86 -8.06 -8.77
CA MET A 134 -28.68 -8.05 -7.92
C MET A 134 -28.16 -6.62 -7.77
N MET A 135 -27.78 -6.24 -6.55
CA MET A 135 -26.99 -5.05 -6.27
C MET A 135 -25.60 -5.39 -5.80
N ARG A 136 -24.62 -4.62 -6.29
CA ARG A 136 -23.23 -4.63 -5.85
C ARG A 136 -22.83 -3.21 -5.50
N ALA A 137 -22.34 -2.97 -4.29
CA ALA A 137 -21.87 -1.63 -3.91
C ALA A 137 -20.55 -1.28 -4.61
N PHE A 138 -19.60 -2.21 -4.60
CA PHE A 138 -18.25 -1.98 -5.12
C PHE A 138 -17.88 -3.03 -6.17
N PHE A 139 -17.14 -2.58 -7.18
CA PHE A 139 -16.33 -3.46 -8.01
C PHE A 139 -14.87 -3.27 -7.63
N TYR A 140 -14.27 -4.26 -6.98
CA TYR A 140 -12.83 -4.27 -6.68
C TYR A 140 -12.08 -5.12 -7.71
N SER A 141 -11.04 -4.55 -8.31
CA SER A 141 -10.09 -5.30 -9.15
C SER A 141 -8.67 -4.94 -8.75
N ARG A 142 -7.90 -5.97 -8.45
CA ARG A 142 -6.44 -5.87 -8.39
C ARG A 142 -5.90 -6.03 -9.80
N VAL A 143 -5.00 -5.14 -10.18
CA VAL A 143 -4.35 -5.21 -11.49
C VAL A 143 -3.11 -6.08 -11.40
N GLU A 144 -2.95 -6.97 -12.36
CA GLU A 144 -1.85 -7.93 -12.43
C GLU A 144 -0.85 -7.58 -13.55
N GLU A 145 0.26 -8.30 -13.57
CA GLU A 145 1.28 -8.11 -14.60
C GLU A 145 0.75 -8.49 -15.98
N GLY A 146 0.97 -7.62 -16.98
CA GLY A 146 0.47 -7.84 -18.33
C GLY A 146 -0.99 -7.42 -18.56
N ASP A 147 -1.68 -6.95 -17.52
CA ASP A 147 -3.04 -6.44 -17.68
C ASP A 147 -3.09 -5.26 -18.65
N SER A 148 -4.11 -5.29 -19.49
CA SER A 148 -4.45 -4.22 -20.42
C SER A 148 -5.79 -3.60 -20.03
N GLU A 149 -6.13 -2.46 -20.64
CA GLU A 149 -7.48 -1.87 -20.56
C GLU A 149 -8.58 -2.91 -20.83
N ALA A 150 -8.38 -3.77 -21.83
CA ALA A 150 -9.33 -4.83 -22.16
C ALA A 150 -9.41 -5.91 -21.06
N SER A 151 -8.32 -6.18 -20.36
CA SER A 151 -8.28 -7.15 -19.26
C SER A 151 -9.14 -6.69 -18.09
N ILE A 152 -9.01 -5.42 -17.69
CA ILE A 152 -9.81 -4.82 -16.61
C ILE A 152 -11.30 -4.87 -16.96
N LEU A 153 -11.67 -4.53 -18.19
CA LEU A 153 -13.06 -4.62 -18.65
C LEU A 153 -13.58 -6.06 -18.65
N ARG A 154 -12.78 -7.03 -19.05
CA ARG A 154 -13.16 -8.45 -19.02
C ARG A 154 -13.31 -8.97 -17.59
N SER A 155 -12.40 -8.59 -16.69
CA SER A 155 -12.49 -8.90 -15.25
C SER A 155 -13.78 -8.35 -14.65
N PHE A 156 -14.16 -7.12 -15.02
CA PHE A 156 -15.45 -6.54 -14.64
C PHE A 156 -16.64 -7.38 -15.13
N LEU A 157 -16.65 -7.72 -16.41
CA LEU A 157 -17.73 -8.51 -17.02
C LEU A 157 -17.84 -9.91 -16.41
N GLN A 158 -16.69 -10.58 -16.22
CA GLN A 158 -16.60 -11.89 -15.61
C GLN A 158 -17.13 -11.86 -14.17
N SER A 159 -16.63 -10.94 -13.34
CA SER A 159 -17.07 -10.79 -11.95
C SER A 159 -18.58 -10.52 -11.85
N SER A 160 -19.12 -9.69 -12.74
CA SER A 160 -20.56 -9.37 -12.79
C SER A 160 -21.40 -10.58 -13.20
N TRP A 161 -20.87 -11.41 -14.10
CA TRP A 161 -21.51 -12.65 -14.52
C TRP A 161 -21.52 -13.70 -13.40
N GLU A 162 -20.37 -13.95 -12.77
CA GLU A 162 -20.23 -14.90 -11.66
C GLU A 162 -21.15 -14.52 -10.48
N ALA A 163 -21.18 -13.24 -10.13
CA ALA A 163 -22.06 -12.74 -9.08
C ALA A 163 -23.55 -12.93 -9.43
N GLN A 164 -23.94 -12.73 -10.70
CA GLN A 164 -25.30 -12.99 -11.16
C GLN A 164 -25.66 -14.48 -11.10
N GLN A 165 -24.75 -15.39 -11.48
CA GLN A 165 -24.99 -16.83 -11.38
C GLN A 165 -25.19 -17.26 -9.93
N LYS A 166 -24.34 -16.75 -9.02
CA LYS A 166 -24.47 -16.98 -7.58
C LYS A 166 -25.80 -16.46 -7.03
N PHE A 167 -26.23 -15.27 -7.46
CA PHE A 167 -27.51 -14.68 -7.06
C PHE A 167 -28.72 -15.52 -7.50
N LEU A 168 -28.68 -16.09 -8.71
CA LEU A 168 -29.75 -16.94 -9.24
C LEU A 168 -29.74 -18.36 -8.65
N GLY A 169 -28.82 -18.68 -7.73
CA GLY A 169 -28.70 -20.02 -7.14
C GLY A 169 -28.27 -21.09 -8.15
N VAL A 170 -27.71 -20.67 -9.29
CA VAL A 170 -27.15 -21.61 -10.27
C VAL A 170 -25.78 -22.02 -9.73
N SER A 171 -25.74 -23.16 -9.03
CA SER A 171 -24.48 -23.84 -8.66
C SER A 171 -23.57 -23.96 -9.90
N GLU A 172 -22.25 -23.87 -9.71
CA GLU A 172 -21.16 -23.97 -10.72
C GLU A 172 -21.13 -25.30 -11.52
N GLY A 173 -22.28 -25.74 -12.00
CA GLY A 173 -22.55 -27.02 -12.66
C GLY A 173 -22.71 -26.90 -14.17
N VAL A 174 -22.22 -25.82 -14.78
CA VAL A 174 -21.91 -25.84 -16.20
C VAL A 174 -20.40 -25.94 -16.35
N LYS A 175 -19.85 -27.10 -15.96
CA LYS A 175 -18.75 -27.68 -16.72
C LYS A 175 -19.31 -27.96 -18.12
N ARG A 176 -19.31 -26.94 -18.98
CA ARG A 176 -19.48 -27.13 -20.43
C ARG A 176 -18.46 -28.18 -20.82
N ASN A 177 -18.93 -29.26 -21.45
CA ASN A 177 -18.12 -30.39 -21.89
C ASN A 177 -16.78 -29.89 -22.47
N ALA A 178 -15.69 -30.13 -21.76
CA ALA A 178 -14.32 -29.95 -22.25
C ALA A 178 -13.95 -31.02 -23.30
N ALA A 179 -14.92 -31.39 -24.15
CA ALA A 179 -14.77 -32.29 -25.28
C ALA A 179 -14.69 -31.51 -26.61
N ASP A 180 -15.21 -30.28 -26.65
CA ASP A 180 -15.01 -29.35 -27.76
C ASP A 180 -14.19 -28.16 -27.24
N GLY A 181 -12.91 -28.07 -27.60
CA GLY A 181 -11.94 -27.06 -27.15
C GLY A 181 -12.25 -25.61 -27.58
N LYS A 182 -13.46 -25.11 -27.34
CA LYS A 182 -13.89 -23.73 -27.56
C LYS A 182 -14.22 -23.06 -26.23
N GLU A 183 -13.17 -22.65 -25.53
CA GLU A 183 -13.22 -21.74 -24.36
C GLU A 183 -13.70 -20.30 -24.74
N ASN A 184 -13.99 -20.07 -26.03
CA ASN A 184 -14.25 -18.74 -26.62
C ASN A 184 -15.72 -18.27 -26.60
N ASP A 185 -16.68 -19.08 -26.12
CA ASP A 185 -18.13 -18.78 -26.21
C ASP A 185 -18.77 -18.30 -24.90
N SER A 186 -17.96 -17.78 -23.98
CA SER A 186 -18.48 -17.13 -22.78
C SER A 186 -18.97 -15.71 -23.10
N PRO A 187 -20.16 -15.28 -22.63
CA PRO A 187 -20.72 -13.95 -22.91
C PRO A 187 -19.80 -12.76 -22.56
N TRP A 188 -18.88 -12.95 -21.60
CA TRP A 188 -17.91 -11.95 -21.17
C TRP A 188 -16.61 -11.95 -22.00
N ASN A 189 -16.39 -12.95 -22.86
CA ASN A 189 -15.20 -13.05 -23.73
C ASN A 189 -15.38 -12.20 -25.00
N VAL A 190 -15.51 -10.89 -24.80
CA VAL A 190 -15.70 -9.92 -25.88
C VAL A 190 -14.32 -9.48 -26.40
N LYS A 191 -14.00 -9.85 -27.65
CA LYS A 191 -12.71 -9.51 -28.29
C LYS A 191 -12.55 -8.01 -28.55
N ALA A 192 -13.63 -7.30 -28.87
CA ALA A 192 -13.60 -5.87 -29.20
C ALA A 192 -13.77 -4.99 -27.95
N VAL A 193 -12.78 -4.13 -27.66
CA VAL A 193 -12.77 -3.24 -26.48
C VAL A 193 -14.01 -2.34 -26.40
N LYS A 194 -14.46 -1.79 -27.53
CA LYS A 194 -15.67 -0.95 -27.58
C LYS A 194 -16.92 -1.71 -27.11
N LYS A 195 -17.13 -2.92 -27.64
CA LYS A 195 -18.26 -3.77 -27.24
C LYS A 195 -18.15 -4.19 -25.77
N ALA A 196 -16.95 -4.49 -25.29
CA ALA A 196 -16.70 -4.82 -23.89
C ALA A 196 -17.03 -3.62 -22.98
N SER A 197 -16.64 -2.41 -23.37
CA SER A 197 -16.97 -1.17 -22.64
C SER A 197 -18.48 -0.92 -22.61
N ASP A 198 -19.17 -1.03 -23.74
CA ASP A 198 -20.62 -0.82 -23.80
C ASP A 198 -21.39 -1.85 -22.94
N LEU A 199 -20.93 -3.11 -22.93
CA LEU A 199 -21.49 -4.14 -22.07
C LEU A 199 -21.18 -3.89 -20.59
N ALA A 200 -19.95 -3.46 -20.27
CA ALA A 200 -19.54 -3.15 -18.92
C ALA A 200 -20.36 -1.99 -18.34
N LYS A 201 -20.65 -0.94 -19.13
CA LYS A 201 -21.57 0.14 -18.73
C LYS A 201 -22.96 -0.38 -18.38
N ARG A 202 -23.52 -1.27 -19.23
CA ARG A 202 -24.82 -1.90 -18.98
C ARG A 202 -24.81 -2.69 -17.67
N PHE A 203 -23.78 -3.50 -17.45
CA PHE A 203 -23.66 -4.33 -16.25
C PHE A 203 -23.44 -3.49 -15.00
N ALA A 204 -22.60 -2.45 -15.07
CA ALA A 204 -22.40 -1.50 -13.97
C ALA A 204 -23.71 -0.84 -13.55
N LEU A 205 -24.52 -0.43 -14.51
CA LEU A 205 -25.82 0.16 -14.22
C LEU A 205 -26.80 -0.86 -13.66
N ARG A 206 -26.97 -1.99 -14.35
CA ARG A 206 -27.87 -3.10 -13.97
C ARG A 206 -27.61 -3.57 -12.54
N ASP A 207 -26.33 -3.76 -12.20
CA ASP A 207 -25.90 -4.26 -10.89
C ASP A 207 -25.84 -3.16 -9.82
N GLY A 208 -26.23 -1.92 -10.17
CA GLY A 208 -26.24 -0.80 -9.24
C GLY A 208 -24.85 -0.48 -8.65
N VAL A 209 -23.78 -0.67 -9.42
CA VAL A 209 -22.39 -0.47 -8.96
C VAL A 209 -22.20 0.98 -8.52
N ALA A 210 -21.87 1.18 -7.24
CA ALA A 210 -21.72 2.52 -6.67
C ALA A 210 -20.36 3.13 -6.98
N THR A 211 -19.30 2.32 -7.02
CA THR A 211 -17.92 2.77 -7.19
C THR A 211 -17.04 1.63 -7.70
N ILE A 212 -16.09 1.96 -8.59
CA ILE A 212 -15.03 1.08 -9.07
C ILE A 212 -13.77 1.33 -8.24
N LEU A 213 -13.17 0.27 -7.70
CA LEU A 213 -11.94 0.28 -6.91
C LEU A 213 -10.84 -0.45 -7.69
N LEU A 214 -9.82 0.27 -8.15
CA LEU A 214 -8.66 -0.31 -8.81
C LEU A 214 -7.43 -0.27 -7.90
N ASP A 215 -6.74 -1.39 -7.78
CA ASP A 215 -5.59 -1.57 -6.91
C ASP A 215 -4.36 -2.05 -7.69
N GLU A 216 -3.17 -1.80 -7.14
CA GLU A 216 -1.88 -2.29 -7.66
C GLU A 216 -1.56 -1.92 -9.13
N LEU A 217 -1.99 -0.74 -9.59
CA LEU A 217 -1.80 -0.26 -10.96
C LEU A 217 -0.34 -0.14 -11.41
N GLN A 218 0.62 -0.16 -10.49
CA GLN A 218 2.04 -0.15 -10.84
C GLN A 218 2.47 -1.40 -11.62
N PHE A 219 1.74 -2.53 -11.56
CA PHE A 219 2.06 -3.73 -12.36
C PHE A 219 1.88 -3.52 -13.86
N MET A 220 1.06 -2.54 -14.26
CA MET A 220 0.95 -2.13 -15.66
C MET A 220 2.16 -1.31 -16.13
N THR A 221 3.04 -0.84 -15.22
CA THR A 221 4.03 0.21 -15.48
C THR A 221 5.45 -0.27 -15.91
N GLN A 222 5.65 -1.54 -16.25
CA GLN A 222 6.99 -2.12 -16.44
C GLN A 222 7.78 -1.68 -17.71
N SER A 223 7.21 -0.87 -18.60
CA SER A 223 7.89 -0.39 -19.83
C SER A 223 7.91 1.14 -19.97
N SER A 224 8.70 1.66 -20.91
CA SER A 224 8.77 3.10 -21.23
C SER A 224 7.42 3.70 -21.67
N GLU A 225 6.55 2.90 -22.28
CA GLU A 225 5.18 3.28 -22.70
C GLU A 225 4.13 3.13 -21.59
N ALA A 226 4.53 2.59 -20.44
CA ALA A 226 3.60 1.99 -19.50
C ALA A 226 2.77 3.03 -18.74
N ASN A 227 3.28 4.25 -18.55
CA ASN A 227 2.50 5.37 -18.03
C ASN A 227 1.31 5.73 -18.92
N THR A 228 1.45 5.60 -20.25
CA THR A 228 0.36 5.84 -21.21
C THR A 228 -0.68 4.74 -21.13
N LYS A 229 -0.27 3.47 -20.94
CA LYS A 229 -1.19 2.34 -20.75
C LYS A 229 -2.03 2.49 -19.49
N VAL A 230 -1.42 2.85 -18.36
CA VAL A 230 -2.12 3.09 -17.10
C VAL A 230 -3.10 4.24 -17.23
N THR A 231 -2.65 5.36 -17.81
CA THR A 231 -3.51 6.53 -18.05
C THR A 231 -4.72 6.14 -18.90
N LYS A 232 -4.51 5.39 -19.99
CA LYS A 232 -5.60 4.94 -20.87
C LYS A 232 -6.59 4.03 -20.14
N ALA A 233 -6.10 3.08 -19.34
CA ALA A 233 -6.95 2.18 -18.56
C ALA A 233 -7.76 2.90 -17.48
N LEU A 234 -7.14 3.85 -16.77
CA LEU A 234 -7.83 4.69 -15.79
C LEU A 234 -8.92 5.54 -16.47
N LEU A 235 -8.57 6.23 -17.56
CA LEU A 235 -9.53 7.03 -18.32
C LEU A 235 -10.68 6.15 -18.83
N ALA A 236 -10.41 5.00 -19.44
CA ALA A 236 -11.44 4.07 -19.90
C ALA A 236 -12.39 3.64 -18.76
N SER A 237 -11.85 3.44 -17.56
CA SER A 237 -12.64 3.08 -16.37
C SER A 237 -13.56 4.22 -15.93
N THR A 238 -13.17 5.50 -16.09
CA THR A 238 -14.05 6.66 -15.80
C THR A 238 -15.27 6.74 -16.73
N TYR A 239 -15.20 6.13 -17.91
CA TYR A 239 -16.33 6.10 -18.85
C TYR A 239 -17.35 5.00 -18.54
N LEU A 240 -17.13 4.14 -17.53
CA LEU A 240 -18.04 3.04 -17.21
C LEU A 240 -19.34 3.49 -16.51
N GLY A 241 -19.36 4.71 -15.97
CA GLY A 241 -20.52 5.28 -15.27
C GLY A 241 -20.26 5.50 -13.78
N PRO A 242 -19.93 4.44 -13.00
CA PRO A 242 -19.59 4.61 -11.59
C PRO A 242 -18.30 5.41 -11.37
N PRO A 243 -18.19 6.19 -10.28
CA PRO A 243 -16.97 6.84 -9.87
C PRO A 243 -15.82 5.86 -9.74
N LEU A 244 -14.64 6.28 -10.19
CA LEU A 244 -13.40 5.52 -10.08
C LEU A 244 -12.60 6.01 -8.87
N VAL A 245 -12.26 5.08 -7.98
CA VAL A 245 -11.20 5.26 -6.96
C VAL A 245 -10.07 4.31 -7.31
N TYR A 246 -8.84 4.84 -7.40
CA TYR A 246 -7.69 4.00 -7.73
C TYR A 246 -6.52 4.22 -6.76
N ALA A 247 -5.91 3.13 -6.29
CA ALA A 247 -4.76 3.18 -5.42
C ALA A 247 -3.47 3.47 -6.21
N THR A 248 -2.62 4.34 -5.66
CA THR A 248 -1.33 4.67 -6.26
C THR A 248 -0.25 4.86 -5.20
N ASN A 249 0.98 4.45 -5.52
CA ASN A 249 2.16 4.86 -4.76
C ASN A 249 2.62 6.25 -5.22
N TYR A 250 3.43 6.92 -4.39
CA TYR A 250 3.88 8.28 -4.70
C TYR A 250 4.68 8.37 -6.00
N ASP A 251 5.47 7.35 -6.35
CA ASP A 251 6.20 7.30 -7.62
C ASP A 251 5.26 7.50 -8.83
N MET A 252 4.11 6.82 -8.82
CA MET A 252 3.15 6.85 -9.91
C MET A 252 2.34 8.14 -9.85
N GLY A 253 2.03 8.65 -8.66
CA GLY A 253 1.45 9.98 -8.49
C GLY A 253 2.31 11.08 -9.12
N HIS A 254 3.63 11.09 -8.88
CA HIS A 254 4.56 12.03 -9.53
C HIS A 254 4.60 11.86 -11.05
N ARG A 255 4.60 10.61 -11.55
CA ARG A 255 4.52 10.34 -13.00
C ARG A 255 3.24 10.87 -13.63
N LEU A 256 2.09 10.70 -12.97
CA LEU A 256 0.80 11.22 -13.44
C LEU A 256 0.74 12.76 -13.40
N LYS A 257 1.43 13.42 -12.47
CA LYS A 257 1.50 14.89 -12.42
C LYS A 257 2.19 15.51 -13.63
N ASN A 258 3.12 14.78 -14.24
CA ASN A 258 3.85 15.21 -15.43
C ASN A 258 3.05 15.01 -16.74
N ARG A 259 1.82 14.48 -16.66
CA ARG A 259 0.93 14.33 -17.82
C ARG A 259 0.32 15.65 -18.25
N GLY A 260 -0.25 15.66 -19.46
CA GLY A 260 -0.98 16.80 -19.99
C GLY A 260 -2.11 17.25 -19.06
N GLN A 261 -2.48 18.53 -19.13
CA GLN A 261 -3.44 19.14 -18.21
C GLN A 261 -4.77 18.39 -18.14
N GLN A 262 -5.29 17.92 -19.29
CA GLN A 262 -6.55 17.18 -19.35
C GLN A 262 -6.51 15.85 -18.59
N ASP A 263 -5.44 15.07 -18.74
CA ASP A 263 -5.25 13.81 -18.00
C ASP A 263 -5.15 14.10 -16.49
N ARG A 264 -4.41 15.15 -16.12
CA ARG A 264 -4.21 15.55 -14.73
C ARG A 264 -5.52 15.98 -14.06
N GLU A 265 -6.33 16.78 -14.73
CA GLU A 265 -7.64 17.20 -14.22
C GLU A 265 -8.59 16.01 -14.05
N ARG A 266 -8.56 15.05 -14.99
CA ARG A 266 -9.43 13.87 -14.91
C ARG A 266 -8.98 12.84 -13.89
N LEU A 267 -7.68 12.71 -13.62
CA LEU A 267 -7.14 11.66 -12.75
C LEU A 267 -6.72 12.14 -11.36
N LEU A 268 -6.23 13.39 -11.25
CA LEU A 268 -5.59 13.89 -10.03
C LEU A 268 -6.33 15.05 -9.34
N ALA A 269 -7.40 15.60 -9.94
CA ALA A 269 -8.15 16.70 -9.32
C ALA A 269 -8.76 16.32 -7.96
N ARG A 270 -9.24 15.08 -7.83
CA ARG A 270 -9.72 14.51 -6.57
C ARG A 270 -8.68 13.55 -6.05
N HIS A 271 -8.24 13.74 -4.80
CA HIS A 271 -7.26 12.85 -4.19
C HIS A 271 -7.55 12.63 -2.70
N ILE A 272 -7.19 11.44 -2.21
CA ILE A 272 -7.23 11.05 -0.82
C ILE A 272 -5.84 10.51 -0.50
N VAL A 273 -5.17 11.07 0.51
CA VAL A 273 -3.85 10.61 0.93
C VAL A 273 -3.95 9.82 2.23
N LEU A 274 -3.49 8.58 2.22
CA LEU A 274 -3.25 7.79 3.43
C LEU A 274 -1.80 7.97 3.87
N LEU A 275 -1.63 8.53 5.06
CA LEU A 275 -0.34 8.72 5.71
C LEU A 275 -0.11 7.60 6.74
N PRO A 276 1.16 7.24 7.04
CA PRO A 276 1.48 6.28 8.10
C PRO A 276 1.03 6.78 9.46
N ASP A 277 0.66 5.88 10.37
CA ASP A 277 0.29 6.22 11.74
C ASP A 277 1.43 7.00 12.42
N SER A 278 1.10 8.09 13.12
CA SER A 278 2.08 8.98 13.75
C SER A 278 1.95 8.99 15.26
N LEU A 279 3.05 8.76 15.99
CA LEU A 279 3.04 8.87 17.45
C LEU A 279 2.95 10.32 17.98
N GLY A 280 2.72 11.29 17.09
CA GLY A 280 2.44 12.68 17.48
C GLY A 280 0.97 12.96 17.83
N ARG A 281 0.07 11.98 17.66
CA ARG A 281 -1.35 12.08 18.02
C ARG A 281 -1.78 10.90 18.88
N ASP A 282 -2.53 11.15 19.94
CA ASP A 282 -2.98 10.12 20.86
C ASP A 282 -3.81 9.02 20.17
N GLU A 283 -4.68 9.40 19.23
CA GLU A 283 -5.52 8.47 18.48
C GLU A 283 -4.72 7.45 17.65
N ASP A 284 -3.60 7.90 17.07
CA ASP A 284 -2.69 7.07 16.28
C ASP A 284 -1.79 6.21 17.18
N VAL A 285 -1.42 6.71 18.36
CA VAL A 285 -0.68 5.94 19.38
C VAL A 285 -1.51 4.75 19.84
N LEU A 286 -2.79 4.96 20.16
CA LEU A 286 -3.70 3.88 20.55
C LEU A 286 -3.86 2.87 19.41
N ALA A 287 -4.10 3.34 18.18
CA ALA A 287 -4.24 2.45 17.03
C ALA A 287 -2.97 1.63 16.74
N TRP A 288 -1.79 2.21 16.97
CA TRP A 288 -0.51 1.51 16.86
C TRP A 288 -0.35 0.44 17.95
N GLN A 289 -0.68 0.77 19.20
CA GLN A 289 -0.64 -0.16 20.33
C GLN A 289 -1.63 -1.31 20.15
N ASP A 290 -2.85 -1.05 19.68
CA ASP A 290 -3.86 -2.07 19.37
C ASP A 290 -3.35 -3.04 18.29
N TYR A 291 -2.71 -2.51 17.24
CA TYR A 291 -2.11 -3.32 16.19
C TYR A 291 -1.00 -4.22 16.73
N LEU A 292 -0.09 -3.68 17.54
CA LEU A 292 0.97 -4.46 18.19
C LEU A 292 0.42 -5.54 19.13
N THR A 293 -0.64 -5.21 19.88
CA THR A 293 -1.33 -6.16 20.77
C THR A 293 -1.89 -7.34 19.97
N GLU A 294 -2.51 -7.08 18.83
CA GLU A 294 -2.98 -8.14 17.94
C GLU A 294 -1.84 -8.95 17.32
N CYS A 295 -0.72 -8.31 16.96
CA CYS A 295 0.46 -9.05 16.51
C CYS A 295 0.98 -10.01 17.58
N VAL A 296 1.08 -9.57 18.84
CA VAL A 296 1.49 -10.42 19.97
C VAL A 296 0.50 -11.58 20.15
N ARG A 297 -0.81 -11.29 20.16
CA ARG A 297 -1.86 -12.30 20.30
C ARG A 297 -1.79 -13.35 19.18
N VAL A 298 -1.72 -12.91 17.92
CA VAL A 298 -1.67 -13.80 16.74
C VAL A 298 -0.38 -14.61 16.72
N SER A 299 0.74 -14.06 17.21
CA SER A 299 2.01 -14.78 17.28
C SER A 299 2.02 -15.97 18.25
N ALA A 300 0.99 -16.12 19.09
CA ALA A 300 0.87 -17.19 20.08
C ALA A 300 2.10 -17.33 21.01
N GLY A 301 2.70 -16.19 21.41
CA GLY A 301 3.87 -16.15 22.28
C GLY A 301 5.22 -16.20 21.55
N CYS A 302 5.24 -16.28 20.21
CA CYS A 302 6.47 -16.19 19.43
C CYS A 302 7.08 -14.78 19.46
N ILE A 303 6.27 -13.76 19.66
CA ILE A 303 6.70 -12.37 19.86
C ILE A 303 6.44 -12.00 21.32
N SER A 304 7.50 -11.66 22.05
CA SER A 304 7.48 -11.26 23.45
C SER A 304 7.92 -9.80 23.57
N ILE A 305 6.96 -8.89 23.37
CA ILE A 305 7.10 -7.44 23.53
C ILE A 305 5.94 -6.89 24.35
N ASP A 306 6.16 -5.74 24.96
CA ASP A 306 5.11 -4.94 25.57
C ASP A 306 4.70 -3.82 24.58
N PRO A 307 3.48 -3.83 24.04
CA PRO A 307 3.00 -2.80 23.11
C PRO A 307 3.11 -1.36 23.63
N LEU A 308 2.97 -1.15 24.94
CA LEU A 308 3.04 0.18 25.56
C LEU A 308 4.48 0.65 25.69
N ARG A 309 5.37 -0.21 26.19
CA ARG A 309 6.77 0.13 26.44
C ARG A 309 7.63 0.11 25.17
N ASP A 310 7.46 -0.93 24.36
CA ASP A 310 8.34 -1.23 23.22
C ASP A 310 7.78 -0.65 21.90
N GLY A 311 6.53 -0.17 21.91
CA GLY A 311 5.85 0.33 20.72
C GLY A 311 6.51 1.55 20.07
N GLU A 312 7.10 2.44 20.87
CA GLU A 312 7.80 3.63 20.34
C GLU A 312 9.04 3.24 19.54
N ALA A 313 9.87 2.32 20.06
CA ALA A 313 11.08 1.85 19.39
C ALA A 313 10.74 1.16 18.06
N LEU A 314 9.72 0.30 18.06
CA LEU A 314 9.24 -0.38 16.85
C LEU A 314 8.70 0.61 15.81
N HIS A 315 8.04 1.69 16.25
CA HIS A 315 7.62 2.77 15.36
C HIS A 315 8.83 3.45 14.72
N GLN A 316 9.87 3.78 15.49
CA GLN A 316 11.08 4.40 14.98
C GLN A 316 11.81 3.51 13.96
N TYR A 317 11.86 2.19 14.17
CA TYR A 317 12.49 1.23 13.24
C TYR A 317 11.74 1.05 11.91
N THR A 318 10.48 1.50 11.84
CA THR A 318 9.57 1.17 10.74
C THR A 318 8.88 2.40 10.13
N PHE A 319 8.98 3.56 10.77
CA PHE A 319 8.22 4.77 10.45
C PHE A 319 6.68 4.56 10.51
N GLY A 320 6.23 3.62 11.35
CA GLY A 320 4.81 3.22 11.42
C GLY A 320 4.31 2.45 10.19
N LEU A 321 5.20 2.00 9.30
CA LEU A 321 4.82 1.22 8.12
C LEU A 321 4.68 -0.26 8.50
N LYS A 322 3.43 -0.74 8.54
CA LYS A 322 3.07 -2.12 8.92
C LYS A 322 3.86 -3.18 8.12
N ARG A 323 4.04 -2.99 6.81
CA ARG A 323 4.84 -3.93 5.98
C ARG A 323 6.28 -4.08 6.49
N LYS A 324 6.91 -2.97 6.88
CA LYS A 324 8.28 -2.97 7.39
C LYS A 324 8.36 -3.57 8.79
N LEU A 325 7.35 -3.31 9.64
CA LEU A 325 7.22 -3.96 10.94
C LEU A 325 7.14 -5.49 10.82
N LEU A 326 6.33 -6.00 9.90
CA LEU A 326 6.21 -7.45 9.70
C LEU A 326 7.53 -8.07 9.23
N GLU A 327 8.27 -7.39 8.35
CA GLU A 327 9.62 -7.84 7.97
C GLU A 327 10.61 -7.82 9.13
N LEU A 328 10.54 -6.79 9.99
CA LEU A 328 11.34 -6.73 11.20
C LEU A 328 11.04 -7.91 12.13
N PHE A 329 9.76 -8.25 12.30
CA PHE A 329 9.33 -9.41 13.08
C PHE A 329 9.79 -10.73 12.46
N ARG A 330 9.70 -10.88 11.14
CA ARG A 330 10.19 -12.08 10.44
C ARG A 330 11.68 -12.32 10.70
N ILE A 331 12.50 -11.30 10.50
CA ILE A 331 13.96 -11.39 10.68
C ILE A 331 14.32 -11.60 12.15
N GLY A 332 13.70 -10.85 13.06
CA GLY A 332 13.98 -10.97 14.50
C GLY A 332 13.56 -12.33 15.06
N TYR A 333 12.41 -12.87 14.64
CA TYR A 333 11.99 -14.20 15.05
C TYR A 333 12.86 -15.32 14.48
N GLY A 334 13.30 -15.20 13.22
CA GLY A 334 14.28 -16.12 12.65
C GLY A 334 15.59 -16.14 13.45
N HIS A 335 16.11 -14.96 13.80
CA HIS A 335 17.30 -14.84 14.64
C HIS A 335 17.12 -15.45 16.05
N ALA A 336 15.96 -15.27 16.68
CA ALA A 336 15.66 -15.88 17.96
C ALA A 336 15.64 -17.42 17.86
N ARG A 337 15.01 -17.95 16.80
CA ARG A 337 14.94 -19.39 16.52
C ARG A 337 16.30 -20.01 16.22
N ASP A 338 17.16 -19.32 15.49
CA ASP A 338 18.54 -19.76 15.21
C ASP A 338 19.37 -19.87 16.50
N LYS A 339 19.04 -19.06 17.51
CA LYS A 339 19.59 -19.16 18.88
C LYS A 339 18.85 -20.14 19.77
N SER A 340 18.01 -21.01 19.20
CA SER A 340 17.18 -21.99 19.91
C SER A 340 16.23 -21.37 20.95
N ARG A 341 15.88 -20.08 20.82
CA ARG A 341 14.84 -19.45 21.63
C ARG A 341 13.48 -19.55 20.94
N PRO A 342 12.41 -19.89 21.67
CA PRO A 342 11.07 -20.02 21.10
C PRO A 342 10.37 -18.66 20.91
N HIS A 343 10.89 -17.58 21.49
CA HIS A 343 10.30 -16.26 21.43
C HIS A 343 11.34 -15.18 21.07
N ALA A 344 10.92 -14.21 20.25
CA ALA A 344 11.67 -13.01 19.92
C ALA A 344 11.37 -11.90 20.93
N THR A 345 12.41 -11.19 21.37
CA THR A 345 12.29 -10.02 22.25
C THR A 345 12.61 -8.73 21.51
N ILE A 346 12.47 -7.59 22.17
CA ILE A 346 12.84 -6.29 21.58
C ILE A 346 14.30 -6.23 21.12
N GLU A 347 15.22 -6.93 21.80
CA GLU A 347 16.63 -7.03 21.42
C GLU A 347 16.82 -7.74 20.07
N ASP A 348 15.98 -8.72 19.75
CA ASP A 348 16.00 -9.40 18.46
C ASP A 348 15.55 -8.48 17.33
N PHE A 349 14.59 -7.59 17.62
CA PHE A 349 14.13 -6.61 16.64
C PHE A 349 15.11 -5.45 16.46
N GLU A 350 15.79 -5.01 17.52
CA GLU A 350 16.92 -4.09 17.40
C GLU A 350 18.06 -4.71 16.56
N TRP A 351 18.37 -5.99 16.78
CA TRP A 351 19.33 -6.72 15.96
C TRP A 351 18.86 -6.81 14.50
N ALA A 352 17.59 -7.15 14.27
CA ALA A 352 17.01 -7.24 12.93
C ALA A 352 17.09 -5.91 12.19
N TYR A 353 16.80 -4.78 12.86
CA TYR A 353 16.93 -3.45 12.29
C TYR A 353 18.37 -3.15 11.84
N ARG A 354 19.37 -3.61 12.59
CA ARG A 354 20.81 -3.43 12.27
C ARG A 354 21.35 -4.46 11.28
N SER A 355 20.61 -5.53 10.99
CA SER A 355 21.03 -6.59 10.08
C SER A 355 21.22 -6.09 8.65
N SER A 356 21.93 -6.87 7.84
CA SER A 356 22.02 -6.64 6.40
C SER A 356 20.74 -7.00 5.67
N GLU A 357 19.91 -7.90 6.22
CA GLU A 357 18.65 -8.33 5.60
C GLU A 357 17.60 -7.21 5.61
N TYR A 358 17.63 -6.35 6.62
CA TYR A 358 16.72 -5.21 6.74
C TYR A 358 17.28 -3.90 6.15
N SER A 359 18.44 -3.91 5.49
CA SER A 359 19.14 -2.69 5.06
C SER A 359 18.29 -1.80 4.14
N VAL A 360 17.61 -2.39 3.15
CA VAL A 360 16.76 -1.67 2.19
C VAL A 360 15.61 -0.96 2.91
N HIS A 361 14.96 -1.65 3.85
CA HIS A 361 13.87 -1.07 4.63
C HIS A 361 14.37 0.04 5.56
N ARG A 362 15.54 -0.15 6.16
CA ARG A 362 16.20 0.83 7.02
C ARG A 362 16.53 2.11 6.27
N GLU A 363 17.15 2.02 5.10
CA GLU A 363 17.49 3.17 4.25
C GLU A 363 16.25 4.02 3.94
N ASP A 364 15.15 3.37 3.54
CA ASP A 364 13.89 4.08 3.30
C ASP A 364 13.31 4.71 4.59
N VAL A 365 13.45 4.07 5.76
CA VAL A 365 12.97 4.64 7.05
C VAL A 365 13.79 5.87 7.44
N GLU A 366 15.11 5.78 7.36
CA GLU A 366 16.02 6.88 7.67
C GLU A 366 15.79 8.08 6.74
N GLU A 367 15.55 7.82 5.46
CA GLU A 367 15.22 8.86 4.48
C GLU A 367 13.85 9.51 4.77
N LEU A 368 12.83 8.73 5.15
CA LEU A 368 11.52 9.26 5.54
C LEU A 368 11.60 10.16 6.78
N ILE A 369 12.40 9.76 7.77
CA ILE A 369 12.68 10.59 8.96
C ILE A 369 13.37 11.89 8.52
N ALA A 370 14.38 11.82 7.66
CA ALA A 370 15.09 12.99 7.15
C ALA A 370 14.17 13.96 6.39
N ILE A 371 13.31 13.44 5.52
CA ILE A 371 12.30 14.23 4.78
C ILE A 371 11.35 14.92 5.77
N THR A 372 10.90 14.22 6.81
CA THR A 372 9.98 14.77 7.83
C THR A 372 10.60 15.95 8.59
N LEU A 373 11.92 15.94 8.77
CA LEU A 373 12.68 17.04 9.40
C LEU A 373 12.98 18.21 8.43
N GLY A 374 12.49 18.13 7.19
CA GLY A 374 12.70 19.15 6.17
C GLY A 374 13.99 19.00 5.35
N ARG A 375 14.67 17.84 5.42
CA ARG A 375 15.82 17.57 4.53
C ARG A 375 15.31 17.35 3.10
N LYS A 376 15.96 17.99 2.13
CA LYS A 376 15.68 17.74 0.71
C LYS A 376 16.12 16.32 0.34
N SER A 377 15.26 15.61 -0.37
CA SER A 377 15.51 14.27 -0.88
C SER A 377 15.34 14.22 -2.39
N ALA A 378 16.14 13.40 -3.06
CA ALA A 378 15.94 13.05 -4.47
C ALA A 378 14.96 11.88 -4.65
N ARG A 379 14.61 11.16 -3.58
CA ARG A 379 13.68 10.02 -3.58
C ARG A 379 12.24 10.53 -3.66
N LEU A 380 11.74 10.72 -4.88
CA LEU A 380 10.36 11.17 -5.13
C LEU A 380 9.33 10.10 -4.72
N ASP A 381 9.70 8.83 -4.73
CA ASP A 381 8.87 7.70 -4.28
C ASP A 381 8.52 7.76 -2.78
N LEU A 382 9.30 8.50 -1.99
CA LEU A 382 9.06 8.73 -0.56
C LEU A 382 8.40 10.08 -0.25
N GLN A 383 8.23 10.94 -1.26
CA GLN A 383 7.65 12.28 -1.11
C GLN A 383 6.22 12.31 -1.60
N CYS A 384 5.30 12.79 -0.76
CA CYS A 384 3.91 12.91 -1.17
C CYS A 384 3.80 13.89 -2.36
N PRO A 385 3.19 13.49 -3.49
CA PRO A 385 2.99 14.39 -4.60
C PRO A 385 1.90 15.41 -4.31
N PHE A 386 0.97 15.17 -3.39
CA PHE A 386 -0.22 16.00 -3.17
C PHE A 386 -0.02 17.01 -2.04
N PRO A 387 -0.74 18.14 -2.05
CA PRO A 387 -0.76 19.03 -0.90
C PRO A 387 -1.30 18.28 0.32
N LEU A 388 -0.59 18.40 1.43
CA LEU A 388 -1.00 17.87 2.73
C LEU A 388 -1.43 19.02 3.63
N ASP A 389 -2.24 18.70 4.63
CA ASP A 389 -2.60 19.64 5.69
C ASP A 389 -1.33 20.12 6.41
N PRO A 390 -1.05 21.44 6.47
CA PRO A 390 0.09 21.98 7.18
C PRO A 390 0.16 21.58 8.65
N GLU A 391 -0.98 21.46 9.33
CA GLU A 391 -1.02 21.07 10.75
C GLU A 391 -0.49 19.64 10.93
N GLU A 392 -0.92 18.74 10.06
CA GLU A 392 -0.48 17.34 10.06
C GLU A 392 1.04 17.21 9.85
N TRP A 393 1.61 18.05 8.99
CA TRP A 393 3.06 18.08 8.78
C TRP A 393 3.80 18.63 10.00
N GLN A 394 3.28 19.69 10.61
CA GLN A 394 3.86 20.29 11.81
C GLN A 394 3.87 19.30 12.98
N HIS A 395 2.78 18.57 13.23
CA HIS A 395 2.72 17.56 14.28
C HIS A 395 3.77 16.45 14.08
N ARG A 396 3.89 15.92 12.86
CA ARG A 396 4.90 14.91 12.53
C ARG A 396 6.33 15.41 12.70
N ALA A 397 6.60 16.61 12.18
CA ALA A 397 7.91 17.23 12.28
C ALA A 397 8.30 17.54 13.73
N ALA A 398 7.35 18.03 14.54
CA ALA A 398 7.56 18.31 15.96
C ALA A 398 7.93 17.04 16.74
N TYR A 399 7.18 15.95 16.53
CA TYR A 399 7.47 14.65 17.13
C TYR A 399 8.88 14.15 16.75
N GLN A 400 9.19 14.11 15.45
CA GLN A 400 10.50 13.64 14.98
C GLN A 400 11.65 14.53 15.45
N LYS A 401 11.43 15.85 15.54
CA LYS A 401 12.43 16.80 16.05
C LYS A 401 12.70 16.58 17.53
N ALA A 402 11.67 16.40 18.35
CA ALA A 402 11.82 16.10 19.77
C ALA A 402 12.65 14.82 19.97
N LYS A 403 12.36 13.77 19.19
CA LYS A 403 13.07 12.50 19.26
C LYS A 403 14.51 12.55 18.79
N ASN A 404 14.79 13.30 17.73
CA ASN A 404 16.18 13.52 17.31
C ASN A 404 16.98 14.32 18.32
N ILE A 405 16.36 15.33 18.97
CA ILE A 405 17.02 16.07 20.06
C ILE A 405 17.33 15.12 21.20
N GLU A 406 16.36 14.32 21.64
CA GLU A 406 16.55 13.31 22.70
C GLU A 406 17.69 12.34 22.36
N MET A 407 17.71 11.80 21.14
CA MET A 407 18.76 10.90 20.67
C MET A 407 20.13 11.58 20.63
N VAL A 408 20.24 12.79 20.08
CA VAL A 408 21.50 13.54 20.02
C VAL A 408 22.01 13.88 21.42
N THR A 409 21.12 14.27 22.33
CA THR A 409 21.46 14.52 23.74
C THR A 409 21.94 13.24 24.41
N ASN A 410 21.25 12.11 24.23
CA ASN A 410 21.68 10.81 24.76
C ASN A 410 23.05 10.40 24.24
N LEU A 411 23.30 10.57 22.93
CA LEU A 411 24.59 10.31 22.30
C LEU A 411 25.70 11.21 22.84
N ALA A 412 25.42 12.51 23.00
CA ALA A 412 26.36 13.48 23.54
C ALA A 412 26.71 13.13 24.99
N THR A 413 25.71 12.91 25.85
CA THR A 413 25.87 12.46 27.23
C THR A 413 26.68 11.18 27.30
N ALA A 414 26.28 10.14 26.56
CA ALA A 414 27.00 8.87 26.52
C ALA A 414 28.45 9.03 26.01
N SER A 415 28.73 9.98 25.11
CA SER A 415 30.10 10.22 24.64
C SER A 415 30.99 10.86 25.70
N SER A 416 30.41 11.64 26.61
CA SER A 416 31.10 12.34 27.70
C SER A 416 31.32 11.49 28.96
N LEU A 417 30.60 10.37 29.13
CA LEU A 417 30.70 9.52 30.32
C LEU A 417 31.84 8.51 30.24
N SER A 418 32.49 8.28 31.39
CA SER A 418 33.45 7.21 31.62
C SER A 418 32.78 5.81 31.56
N PRO A 419 33.53 4.70 31.43
CA PRO A 419 32.96 3.36 31.31
C PRO A 419 32.05 2.94 32.48
N ASP A 420 32.34 3.38 33.69
CA ASP A 420 31.54 3.05 34.88
C ASP A 420 30.30 3.94 34.99
N GLU A 421 30.42 5.22 34.65
CA GLU A 421 29.30 6.14 34.55
C GLU A 421 28.32 5.75 33.44
N LYS A 422 28.80 5.16 32.34
CA LYS A 422 27.95 4.60 31.28
C LYS A 422 27.04 3.49 31.79
N LYS A 423 27.56 2.61 32.66
CA LYS A 423 26.73 1.54 33.27
C LYS A 423 25.65 2.12 34.16
N ALA A 424 25.98 3.13 34.97
CA ALA A 424 25.01 3.84 35.80
C ALA A 424 23.96 4.60 34.96
N TYR A 425 24.37 5.22 33.86
CA TYR A 425 23.48 5.91 32.93
C TYR A 425 22.49 4.97 32.25
N VAL A 426 22.96 3.81 31.79
CA VAL A 426 22.09 2.77 31.23
C VAL A 426 21.12 2.23 32.27
N ALA A 427 21.57 2.01 33.51
CA ALA A 427 20.70 1.57 34.60
C ALA A 427 19.62 2.61 34.97
N ALA A 428 19.88 3.91 34.73
CA ALA A 428 18.93 4.99 34.93
C ALA A 428 17.97 5.21 33.73
N GLY A 429 18.03 4.36 32.70
CA GLY A 429 17.17 4.45 31.51
C GLY A 429 17.77 5.22 30.33
N GLY A 430 19.03 5.65 30.43
CA GLY A 430 19.73 6.30 29.32
C GLY A 430 20.16 5.31 28.24
N THR A 431 20.13 5.72 26.97
CA THR A 431 20.56 4.87 25.85
C THR A 431 22.02 5.16 25.48
N VAL A 432 22.86 4.12 25.45
CA VAL A 432 24.25 4.22 24.97
C VAL A 432 24.34 3.48 23.64
N PRO A 433 24.83 4.11 22.56
CA PRO A 433 25.03 3.41 21.30
C PRO A 433 26.10 2.32 21.51
N THR A 434 25.72 1.06 21.35
CA THR A 434 26.69 -0.02 21.15
C THR A 434 27.45 0.30 19.88
N LYS A 435 28.75 0.64 20.01
CA LYS A 435 29.63 0.82 18.86
C LYS A 435 29.44 -0.39 17.94
N PRO A 436 29.15 -0.20 16.64
CA PRO A 436 29.29 -1.31 15.70
C PRO A 436 30.71 -1.86 15.90
N GLN A 437 30.82 -3.17 16.10
CA GLN A 437 32.13 -3.82 16.08
C GLN A 437 32.80 -3.34 14.79
N LYS A 438 33.83 -2.50 14.91
CA LYS A 438 34.73 -2.24 13.82
C LYS A 438 35.23 -3.62 13.41
N LYS A 439 34.70 -4.18 12.33
CA LYS A 439 35.48 -5.11 11.52
C LYS A 439 36.80 -4.38 11.35
N SER A 440 37.87 -4.97 11.87
CA SER A 440 39.21 -4.49 11.65
C SER A 440 39.37 -4.37 10.14
N SER A 441 39.17 -3.15 9.62
CA SER A 441 39.59 -2.83 8.28
C SER A 441 41.09 -3.02 8.35
N LYS A 442 41.56 -4.16 7.81
CA LYS A 442 42.96 -4.31 7.45
C LYS A 442 43.36 -3.01 6.78
N THR A 443 44.33 -2.38 7.38
CA THR A 443 45.03 -1.17 6.95
C THR A 443 44.99 -1.11 5.43
N SER A 444 44.29 -0.14 4.84
CA SER A 444 44.48 0.16 3.44
C SER A 444 45.94 0.59 3.33
N THR A 445 46.78 -0.28 2.77
CA THR A 445 48.08 0.12 2.27
C THR A 445 47.85 1.33 1.40
N SER A 446 48.47 2.45 1.76
CA SER A 446 48.53 3.61 0.90
C SER A 446 48.98 3.10 -0.47
N ARG A 447 48.16 3.32 -1.50
CA ARG A 447 48.56 3.08 -2.87
C ARG A 447 49.66 4.11 -3.16
N GLN A 448 50.90 3.74 -2.87
CA GLN A 448 52.07 4.43 -3.40
C GLN A 448 51.92 4.33 -4.91
N THR A 449 51.53 5.44 -5.53
CA THR A 449 51.64 5.64 -6.97
C THR A 449 53.09 5.39 -7.34
N LYS A 450 53.37 4.27 -8.01
CA LYS A 450 54.68 3.99 -8.60
C LYS A 450 55.00 5.15 -9.56
N PRO A 451 56.17 5.81 -9.45
CA PRO A 451 56.58 6.79 -10.42
C PRO A 451 56.69 6.13 -11.81
N PRO A 452 56.26 6.80 -12.89
CA PRO A 452 56.27 6.23 -14.23
C PRO A 452 57.71 5.96 -14.69
N MET A 453 57.95 4.75 -15.22
CA MET A 453 59.23 4.33 -15.78
C MET A 453 59.65 5.22 -16.96
N ALA A 454 60.95 5.45 -17.10
CA ALA A 454 61.58 6.31 -18.10
C ALA A 454 61.22 5.99 -19.57
N GLU A 455 60.75 4.78 -19.87
CA GLU A 455 60.27 4.39 -21.19
C GLU A 455 58.92 5.01 -21.56
N SER A 456 58.05 5.27 -20.57
CA SER A 456 56.75 5.91 -20.77
C SER A 456 56.88 7.40 -21.12
N MET A 457 57.93 8.06 -20.63
CA MET A 457 58.23 9.46 -20.97
C MET A 457 58.85 9.64 -22.37
N ARG A 458 59.58 8.63 -22.89
CA ARG A 458 60.09 8.65 -24.28
C ARG A 458 58.96 8.56 -25.31
N GLY A 459 57.93 7.75 -25.04
CA GLY A 459 56.75 7.65 -25.90
C GLY A 459 55.92 8.94 -25.97
N GLY A 460 55.87 9.71 -24.88
CA GLY A 460 55.19 11.01 -24.84
C GLY A 460 55.93 12.11 -25.61
N ALA A 461 57.26 12.16 -25.49
CA ALA A 461 58.10 13.14 -26.21
C ALA A 461 58.09 12.94 -27.74
N GLN A 462 58.02 11.68 -28.21
CA GLN A 462 57.93 11.36 -29.63
C GLN A 462 56.58 11.80 -30.24
N ARG A 463 55.47 11.67 -29.48
CA ARG A 463 54.13 12.09 -29.92
C ARG A 463 53.99 13.61 -29.99
N TYR A 464 54.62 14.34 -29.08
CA TYR A 464 54.63 15.80 -29.09
C TYR A 464 55.45 16.38 -30.27
N LYS A 465 56.59 15.76 -30.61
CA LYS A 465 57.37 16.13 -31.80
C LYS A 465 56.62 15.86 -33.11
N ASN A 466 55.89 14.74 -33.20
CA ASN A 466 55.11 14.41 -34.40
C ASN A 466 53.89 15.32 -34.58
N GLN A 467 53.29 15.84 -33.50
CA GLN A 467 52.21 16.83 -33.59
C GLN A 467 52.69 18.22 -34.02
N GLN A 468 53.90 18.64 -33.62
CA GLN A 468 54.46 19.93 -34.05
C GLN A 468 54.97 19.95 -35.49
N GLN A 469 55.31 18.79 -36.07
CA GLN A 469 55.70 18.67 -37.48
C GLN A 469 54.50 18.54 -38.45
N SER A 470 53.30 18.25 -37.93
CA SER A 470 52.06 18.20 -38.73
C SER A 470 51.32 19.55 -38.82
N GLN A 471 51.85 20.61 -38.20
CA GLN A 471 51.30 21.97 -38.22
C GLN A 471 52.26 23.01 -38.84
N LYS A 472 53.17 22.56 -39.72
CA LYS A 472 53.96 23.45 -40.58
C LYS A 472 53.72 23.15 -42.05
#